data_AF-A0A1F0MRA9-F1
#
_entry.id   AF-A0A1F0MRA9-F1
#
_cell.length_a   1.000
_cell.length_b   1.000
_cell.length_c   1.000
_cell.angle_alpha   90.00
_cell.angle_beta   90.00
_cell.angle_gamma   90.00
#
_symmetry.space_group_name_H-M   'P 1'
#
loop_
_entity.id
_entity.type
_entity.pdbx_description
1 polymer ?
#
loop_
_entity_poly.entity_id
_entity_poly.type
_entity_poly.pdbx_seq_one_letter_code
_entity_poly.pdbx_strand_id
1 'polypeptide(L)'
;MSQPFSTSEWTPARRILVAAGALIIAATWVYLVLVRPTDWESVGGATEATLTLAGYGIGTALLLIATVPMLPARTLGLIPLAIIINSVVGEIVGSIGLPLYLDSIGTVLVAALAGPVAGLTTGALNNVVWGLLNPAALPFAAGAALIGYLAGVFIHRFNALSSIIRVVGFGIVLGLIGGMVAAPVAAFVYGGTAGVGTGALVSLFREMGGSLIASVTTQAFISDPVDKVIVMVVAYLTVKALPQRTVRAFAPRTADAA
;
A
#
# COMPACT_ATOMS: atom_id res chain seq x y z
N MET A 1 2.99 -18.19 -20.46
CA MET A 1 1.69 -18.87 -20.66
C MET A 1 0.88 -18.67 -19.39
N SER A 2 -0.05 -17.71 -19.41
CA SER A 2 -0.89 -17.30 -18.30
C SER A 2 -2.16 -18.14 -18.29
N GLN A 3 -2.27 -19.08 -17.35
CA GLN A 3 -3.57 -19.64 -16.99
C GLN A 3 -4.43 -18.50 -16.44
N PRO A 4 -5.66 -18.28 -16.93
CA PRO A 4 -6.54 -17.28 -16.34
C PRO A 4 -6.78 -17.67 -14.88
N PHE A 5 -6.59 -16.72 -13.96
CA PHE A 5 -7.02 -16.87 -12.56
C PHE A 5 -8.50 -17.29 -12.59
N SER A 6 -8.79 -18.55 -12.24
CA SER A 6 -10.16 -19.05 -12.21
C SER A 6 -10.94 -18.19 -11.21
N THR A 7 -11.92 -17.43 -11.69
CA THR A 7 -12.68 -16.46 -10.90
C THR A 7 -13.68 -17.11 -9.93
N SER A 8 -13.58 -18.41 -9.65
CA SER A 8 -14.61 -19.21 -8.98
C SER A 8 -14.47 -19.40 -7.46
N GLU A 9 -13.42 -18.86 -6.81
CA GLU A 9 -13.17 -19.14 -5.37
C GLU A 9 -13.83 -18.15 -4.38
N TRP A 10 -14.14 -16.93 -4.81
CA TRP A 10 -14.68 -15.90 -3.91
C TRP A 10 -16.20 -16.02 -3.81
N THR A 11 -16.69 -16.60 -2.70
CA THR A 11 -18.13 -16.63 -2.40
C THR A 11 -18.72 -15.20 -2.40
N PRO A 12 -20.01 -15.02 -2.73
CA PRO A 12 -20.64 -13.71 -2.71
C PRO A 12 -20.44 -12.97 -1.38
N ALA A 13 -20.56 -13.70 -0.26
CA ALA A 13 -20.31 -13.16 1.08
C ALA A 13 -18.88 -12.60 1.26
N ARG A 14 -17.85 -13.31 0.77
CA ARG A 14 -16.46 -12.81 0.85
C ARG A 14 -16.25 -11.58 -0.03
N ARG A 15 -16.84 -11.55 -1.23
CA ARG A 15 -16.77 -10.37 -2.11
C ARG A 15 -17.40 -9.14 -1.44
N ILE A 16 -18.53 -9.34 -0.76
CA ILE A 16 -19.18 -8.30 0.03
C ILE A 16 -18.27 -7.83 1.17
N LEU A 17 -17.62 -8.73 1.91
CA LEU A 17 -16.68 -8.36 2.97
C LEU A 17 -15.49 -7.56 2.43
N VAL A 18 -14.92 -7.95 1.30
CA VAL A 18 -13.82 -7.21 0.66
C VAL A 18 -14.28 -5.82 0.25
N ALA A 19 -15.44 -5.72 -0.41
CA ALA A 19 -16.00 -4.45 -0.84
C ALA A 19 -16.31 -3.54 0.35
N ALA A 20 -16.93 -4.08 1.41
CA ALA A 20 -17.22 -3.35 2.63
C ALA A 20 -15.94 -2.87 3.33
N GLY A 21 -14.93 -3.73 3.47
CA GLY A 21 -13.64 -3.36 4.08
C GLY A 21 -12.93 -2.26 3.29
N ALA A 22 -12.87 -2.39 1.96
CA ALA A 22 -12.29 -1.38 1.08
C ALA A 22 -13.07 -0.05 1.11
N LEU A 23 -14.41 -0.11 1.15
CA LEU A 23 -15.26 1.08 1.27
C LEU A 23 -15.06 1.80 2.58
N ILE A 24 -14.93 1.08 3.70
CA ILE A 24 -14.65 1.69 5.00
C ILE A 24 -13.29 2.37 4.97
N ILE A 25 -12.24 1.71 4.46
CA ILE A 25 -10.91 2.31 4.33
C ILE A 25 -10.96 3.58 3.46
N ALA A 26 -11.64 3.52 2.31
CA ALA A 26 -11.79 4.68 1.44
C ALA A 26 -12.57 5.82 2.12
N ALA A 27 -13.66 5.50 2.83
CA ALA A 27 -14.45 6.47 3.58
C ALA A 27 -13.66 7.12 4.71
N THR A 28 -12.83 6.34 5.42
CA THR A 28 -11.92 6.87 6.45
C THR A 28 -10.89 7.81 5.83
N TRP A 29 -10.33 7.48 4.66
CA TRP A 29 -9.43 8.41 3.94
C TRP A 29 -10.13 9.70 3.51
N VAL A 30 -11.37 9.60 2.98
CA VAL A 30 -12.17 10.78 2.63
C VAL A 30 -12.42 11.65 3.86
N TYR A 31 -12.77 11.05 4.99
CA TYR A 31 -12.91 11.74 6.27
C TYR A 31 -11.64 12.53 6.61
N LEU A 32 -10.45 11.93 6.50
CA LEU A 32 -9.18 12.63 6.77
C LEU A 32 -8.97 13.84 5.89
N VAL A 33 -9.20 13.69 4.60
CA VAL A 33 -8.98 14.75 3.61
C VAL A 33 -9.96 15.91 3.80
N LEU A 34 -11.19 15.62 4.24
CA LEU A 34 -12.22 16.63 4.46
C LEU A 34 -12.10 17.32 5.81
N VAL A 35 -11.84 16.56 6.88
CA VAL A 35 -11.79 17.08 8.26
C VAL A 35 -10.45 17.73 8.57
N ARG A 36 -9.37 17.32 7.90
CA ARG A 36 -8.01 17.87 8.03
C ARG A 36 -7.56 17.99 9.49
N PRO A 37 -7.46 16.86 10.21
CA PRO A 37 -7.14 16.91 11.63
C PRO A 37 -5.74 17.48 11.82
N THR A 38 -5.52 18.21 12.92
CA THR A 38 -4.24 18.85 13.24
C THR A 38 -3.47 18.12 14.34
N ASP A 39 -4.16 17.33 15.17
CA ASP A 39 -3.59 16.68 16.35
C ASP A 39 -3.36 15.18 16.10
N TRP A 40 -2.08 14.80 15.93
CA TRP A 40 -1.66 13.44 15.51
C TRP A 40 -0.55 12.83 16.37
N GLU A 41 -0.21 13.47 17.48
CA GLU A 41 0.92 13.06 18.33
C GLU A 41 0.69 11.71 19.00
N SER A 42 -0.57 11.31 19.22
CA SER A 42 -0.90 9.97 19.71
C SER A 42 -2.26 9.48 19.23
N VAL A 43 -2.35 8.19 18.86
CA VAL A 43 -3.56 7.56 18.32
C VAL A 43 -4.70 7.45 19.35
N GLY A 44 -4.41 7.67 20.64
CA GLY A 44 -5.41 7.72 21.72
C GLY A 44 -5.60 9.11 22.36
N GLY A 45 -4.86 10.13 21.91
CA GLY A 45 -4.93 11.49 22.49
C GLY A 45 -5.93 12.41 21.81
N ALA A 46 -6.29 12.11 20.56
CA ALA A 46 -7.23 12.90 19.76
C ALA A 46 -8.38 12.02 19.24
N THR A 47 -9.58 12.61 19.16
CA THR A 47 -10.79 11.91 18.69
C THR A 47 -10.62 11.48 17.24
N GLU A 48 -9.99 12.32 16.43
CA GLU A 48 -9.75 12.14 15.01
C GLU A 48 -8.78 10.99 14.75
N ALA A 49 -7.68 10.92 15.50
CA ALA A 49 -6.73 9.82 15.41
C ALA A 49 -7.37 8.49 15.83
N THR A 50 -8.21 8.51 16.88
CA THR A 50 -8.95 7.32 17.35
C THR A 50 -9.98 6.84 16.31
N LEU A 51 -10.77 7.77 15.73
CA LEU A 51 -11.73 7.46 14.67
C LEU A 51 -11.03 6.91 13.42
N THR A 52 -9.85 7.43 13.10
CA THR A 52 -9.02 6.96 11.98
C THR A 52 -8.54 5.54 12.21
N LEU A 53 -8.03 5.26 13.42
CA LEU A 53 -7.62 3.91 13.79
C LEU A 53 -8.81 2.94 13.77
N ALA A 54 -9.95 3.36 14.31
CA ALA A 54 -11.16 2.54 14.30
C ALA A 54 -11.62 2.24 12.87
N GLY A 55 -11.70 3.26 12.00
CA GLY A 55 -12.10 3.09 10.60
C GLY A 55 -11.17 2.17 9.83
N TYR A 56 -9.87 2.44 9.83
CA TYR A 56 -8.89 1.59 9.16
C TYR A 56 -8.78 0.20 9.79
N GLY A 57 -8.88 0.09 11.12
CA GLY A 57 -8.88 -1.17 11.85
C GLY A 57 -10.07 -2.06 11.50
N ILE A 58 -11.29 -1.51 11.51
CA ILE A 58 -12.51 -2.23 11.12
C ILE A 58 -12.42 -2.67 9.66
N GLY A 59 -12.05 -1.76 8.75
CA GLY A 59 -11.88 -2.08 7.34
C GLY A 59 -10.87 -3.20 7.13
N THR A 60 -9.71 -3.12 7.79
CA THR A 60 -8.65 -4.15 7.74
C THR A 60 -9.12 -5.48 8.33
N ALA A 61 -9.89 -5.47 9.42
CA ALA A 61 -10.44 -6.68 10.02
C ALA A 61 -11.39 -7.41 9.04
N LEU A 62 -12.26 -6.68 8.35
CA LEU A 62 -13.13 -7.27 7.32
C LEU A 62 -12.32 -7.89 6.18
N LEU A 63 -11.25 -7.22 5.75
CA LEU A 63 -10.34 -7.73 4.73
C LEU A 63 -9.62 -9.01 5.19
N LEU A 64 -9.18 -9.07 6.45
CA LEU A 64 -8.55 -10.26 7.04
C LEU A 64 -9.54 -11.43 7.12
N ILE A 65 -10.77 -11.20 7.57
CA ILE A 65 -11.83 -12.23 7.61
C ILE A 65 -12.07 -12.80 6.20
N ALA A 66 -12.07 -11.94 5.19
CA ALA A 66 -12.28 -12.35 3.81
C ALA A 66 -11.07 -13.08 3.21
N THR A 67 -9.84 -12.64 3.49
CA THR A 67 -8.62 -13.13 2.85
C THR A 67 -7.99 -14.34 3.54
N VAL A 68 -7.84 -14.32 4.86
CA VAL A 68 -7.05 -15.32 5.61
C VAL A 68 -7.45 -16.76 5.27
N PRO A 69 -8.75 -17.12 5.20
CA PRO A 69 -9.14 -18.50 4.89
C PRO A 69 -8.80 -18.95 3.45
N MET A 70 -8.54 -18.01 2.54
CA MET A 70 -8.22 -18.31 1.14
C MET A 70 -6.71 -18.49 0.91
N LEU A 71 -5.89 -18.06 1.86
CA LEU A 71 -4.44 -18.04 1.73
C LEU A 71 -3.84 -19.34 2.29
N PRO A 72 -2.88 -19.97 1.58
CA PRO A 72 -2.13 -21.08 2.14
C PRO A 72 -1.25 -20.59 3.30
N ALA A 73 -0.89 -21.50 4.21
CA ALA A 73 -0.07 -21.19 5.39
C ALA A 73 1.24 -20.45 5.06
N ARG A 74 1.85 -20.75 3.90
CA ARG A 74 3.05 -20.08 3.42
C ARG A 74 2.81 -18.58 3.17
N THR A 75 1.68 -18.23 2.56
CA THR A 75 1.30 -16.84 2.33
C THR A 75 0.95 -16.13 3.64
N LEU A 76 0.28 -16.82 4.57
CA LEU A 76 0.03 -16.26 5.90
C LEU A 76 1.32 -15.93 6.64
N GLY A 77 2.37 -16.75 6.49
CA GLY A 77 3.71 -16.45 7.03
C GLY A 77 4.42 -15.30 6.31
N LEU A 78 4.11 -15.06 5.04
CA LEU A 78 4.72 -13.97 4.26
C LEU A 78 4.19 -12.59 4.68
N ILE A 79 2.92 -12.48 5.11
CA ILE A 79 2.31 -11.18 5.46
C ILE A 79 3.05 -10.47 6.60
N PRO A 80 3.33 -11.10 7.76
CA PRO A 80 4.11 -10.46 8.82
C PRO A 80 5.52 -10.07 8.38
N LEU A 81 6.19 -10.93 7.59
CA LEU A 81 7.51 -10.62 7.04
C LEU A 81 7.47 -9.40 6.11
N ALA A 82 6.45 -9.32 5.26
CA ALA A 82 6.22 -8.19 4.37
C ALA A 82 6.04 -6.89 5.16
N ILE A 83 5.28 -6.92 6.24
CA ILE A 83 5.07 -5.76 7.13
C ILE A 83 6.40 -5.32 7.75
N ILE A 84 7.18 -6.27 8.30
CA ILE A 84 8.48 -5.96 8.90
C ILE A 84 9.42 -5.31 7.88
N ILE A 85 9.54 -5.88 6.67
CA ILE A 85 10.40 -5.34 5.62
C ILE A 85 9.96 -3.93 5.23
N ASN A 86 8.67 -3.72 4.98
CA ASN A 86 8.12 -2.42 4.63
C ASN A 86 8.45 -1.36 5.68
N SER A 87 8.14 -1.66 6.95
CA SER A 87 8.33 -0.72 8.05
C SER A 87 9.80 -0.42 8.33
N VAL A 88 10.67 -1.45 8.36
CA VAL A 88 12.10 -1.26 8.63
C VAL A 88 12.80 -0.54 7.49
N VAL A 89 12.58 -0.97 6.24
CA VAL A 89 13.17 -0.31 5.07
C VAL A 89 12.63 1.12 4.94
N GLY A 90 11.32 1.30 5.13
CA GLY A 90 10.69 2.61 5.10
C GLY A 90 11.25 3.58 6.14
N GLU A 91 11.45 3.11 7.37
CA GLU A 91 12.06 3.92 8.44
C GLU A 91 13.52 4.29 8.14
N ILE A 92 14.31 3.35 7.61
CA ILE A 92 15.69 3.63 7.20
C ILE A 92 15.72 4.68 6.09
N VAL A 93 14.89 4.52 5.05
CA VAL A 93 14.83 5.44 3.90
C VAL A 93 14.34 6.82 4.34
N GLY A 94 13.30 6.86 5.17
CA GLY A 94 12.72 8.09 5.70
C GLY A 94 13.67 8.86 6.62
N SER A 95 14.53 8.17 7.38
CA SER A 95 15.46 8.80 8.34
C SER A 95 16.73 9.35 7.69
N ILE A 96 17.22 8.75 6.60
CA ILE A 96 18.43 9.24 5.89
C ILE A 96 18.15 10.44 4.96
N GLY A 97 16.91 10.89 4.86
CA GLY A 97 16.53 12.05 4.05
C GLY A 97 16.44 11.77 2.54
N LEU A 98 16.37 10.50 2.13
CA LEU A 98 16.10 10.16 0.74
C LEU A 98 14.64 10.56 0.42
N PRO A 99 14.37 11.25 -0.70
CA PRO A 99 13.01 11.66 -1.04
C PRO A 99 12.21 10.52 -1.68
N LEU A 100 12.25 9.33 -1.07
CA LEU A 100 11.57 8.10 -1.46
C LEU A 100 11.02 7.42 -0.19
N TYR A 101 10.27 6.33 -0.35
CA TYR A 101 9.61 5.63 0.77
C TYR A 101 10.06 4.17 0.89
N LEU A 102 10.05 3.40 -0.20
CA LEU A 102 10.36 1.97 -0.28
C LEU A 102 9.61 1.09 0.75
N ASP A 103 8.45 1.57 1.18
CA ASP A 103 7.60 1.06 2.27
C ASP A 103 6.56 0.01 1.80
N SER A 104 6.68 -0.45 0.58
CA SER A 104 5.65 -1.26 -0.10
C SER A 104 6.23 -2.45 -0.87
N ILE A 105 7.51 -2.76 -0.68
CA ILE A 105 8.18 -3.93 -1.26
C ILE A 105 7.46 -5.21 -0.88
N GLY A 106 7.24 -5.43 0.42
CA GLY A 106 6.52 -6.60 0.93
C GLY A 106 5.08 -6.64 0.45
N THR A 107 4.40 -5.48 0.41
CA THR A 107 3.00 -5.37 -0.05
C THR A 107 2.86 -5.78 -1.52
N VAL A 108 3.74 -5.29 -2.38
CA VAL A 108 3.75 -5.63 -3.82
C VAL A 108 4.17 -7.08 -4.03
N LEU A 109 5.09 -7.63 -3.23
CA LEU A 109 5.46 -9.05 -3.27
C LEU A 109 4.28 -9.96 -2.89
N VAL A 110 3.55 -9.65 -1.83
CA VAL A 110 2.33 -10.39 -1.47
C VAL A 110 1.30 -10.27 -2.58
N ALA A 111 1.10 -9.08 -3.17
CA ALA A 111 0.20 -8.90 -4.29
C ALA A 111 0.59 -9.74 -5.51
N ALA A 112 1.89 -9.81 -5.81
CA ALA A 112 2.44 -10.59 -6.92
C ALA A 112 2.24 -12.11 -6.72
N LEU A 113 2.42 -12.60 -5.49
CA LEU A 113 2.39 -14.03 -5.19
C LEU A 113 0.99 -14.56 -4.85
N ALA A 114 0.16 -13.73 -4.21
CA ALA A 114 -1.13 -14.14 -3.64
C ALA A 114 -2.33 -13.36 -4.19
N GLY A 115 -2.10 -12.37 -5.07
CA GLY A 115 -3.15 -11.67 -5.80
C GLY A 115 -3.58 -10.33 -5.19
N PRO A 116 -4.47 -9.60 -5.89
CA PRO A 116 -4.83 -8.21 -5.55
C PRO A 116 -5.39 -8.03 -4.14
N VAL A 117 -6.30 -8.90 -3.71
CA VAL A 117 -6.96 -8.76 -2.40
C VAL A 117 -6.00 -9.06 -1.25
N ALA A 118 -5.06 -9.99 -1.44
CA ALA A 118 -4.00 -10.24 -0.49
C ALA A 118 -3.09 -9.01 -0.35
N GLY A 119 -2.65 -8.43 -1.47
CA GLY A 119 -1.89 -7.18 -1.48
C GLY A 119 -2.61 -6.02 -0.81
N LEU A 120 -3.89 -5.82 -1.11
CA LEU A 120 -4.75 -4.82 -0.48
C LEU A 120 -4.80 -4.98 1.04
N THR A 121 -4.98 -6.22 1.50
CA THR A 121 -5.04 -6.53 2.93
C THR A 121 -3.69 -6.32 3.61
N THR A 122 -2.59 -6.72 2.98
CA THR A 122 -1.23 -6.50 3.50
C THR A 122 -0.92 -5.01 3.62
N GLY A 123 -1.26 -4.21 2.61
CA GLY A 123 -1.03 -2.76 2.66
C GLY A 123 -1.84 -2.07 3.77
N ALA A 124 -3.12 -2.42 3.90
CA ALA A 124 -3.96 -1.89 4.99
C ALA A 124 -3.42 -2.30 6.37
N LEU A 125 -3.11 -3.60 6.54
CA LEU A 125 -2.60 -4.15 7.79
C LEU A 125 -1.25 -3.55 8.17
N ASN A 126 -0.36 -3.34 7.20
CA ASN A 126 0.94 -2.71 7.42
C ASN A 126 0.81 -1.38 8.16
N ASN A 127 0.00 -0.47 7.65
CA ASN A 127 -0.12 0.87 8.22
C ASN A 127 -1.00 0.91 9.47
N VAL A 128 -1.97 -0.01 9.63
CA VAL A 128 -2.70 -0.14 10.90
C VAL A 128 -1.77 -0.61 12.01
N VAL A 129 -0.97 -1.65 11.76
CA VAL A 129 -0.03 -2.19 12.76
C VAL A 129 1.10 -1.19 13.04
N TRP A 130 1.74 -0.68 11.99
CA TRP A 130 2.84 0.28 12.13
C TRP A 130 2.35 1.60 12.72
N GLY A 131 1.12 2.01 12.41
CA GLY A 131 0.47 3.20 12.97
C GLY A 131 0.34 3.19 14.50
N LEU A 132 0.31 2.02 15.13
CA LEU A 132 0.30 1.90 16.60
C LEU A 132 1.67 2.20 17.22
N LEU A 133 2.75 2.03 16.45
CA LEU A 133 4.12 2.31 16.88
C LEU A 133 4.58 3.70 16.42
N ASN A 134 4.19 4.08 15.21
CA ASN A 134 4.46 5.36 14.58
C ASN A 134 3.14 5.94 14.04
N PRO A 135 2.44 6.79 14.82
CA PRO A 135 1.15 7.38 14.44
C PRO A 135 1.15 8.09 13.07
N ALA A 136 2.31 8.57 12.61
CA ALA A 136 2.45 9.24 11.33
C ALA A 136 2.19 8.33 10.12
N ALA A 137 2.23 7.01 10.29
CA ALA A 137 1.96 6.07 9.21
C ALA A 137 0.46 5.83 8.97
N LEU A 138 -0.36 6.04 10.01
CA LEU A 138 -1.77 5.64 10.02
C LEU A 138 -2.59 6.35 8.91
N PRO A 139 -2.47 7.67 8.68
CA PRO A 139 -3.22 8.37 7.63
C PRO A 139 -3.00 7.83 6.20
N PHE A 140 -1.86 7.17 5.97
CA PHE A 140 -1.50 6.62 4.66
C PHE A 140 -2.04 5.19 4.40
N ALA A 141 -2.79 4.60 5.35
CA ALA A 141 -3.24 3.21 5.24
C ALA A 141 -4.09 2.91 3.99
N ALA A 142 -4.97 3.84 3.60
CA ALA A 142 -5.74 3.70 2.37
C ALA A 142 -4.87 3.71 1.12
N GLY A 143 -3.82 4.54 1.08
CA GLY A 143 -2.84 4.56 0.01
C GLY A 143 -2.09 3.23 -0.09
N ALA A 144 -1.61 2.70 1.04
CA ALA A 144 -0.92 1.42 1.09
C ALA A 144 -1.83 0.25 0.62
N ALA A 145 -3.09 0.23 1.05
CA ALA A 145 -4.09 -0.73 0.60
C ALA A 145 -4.35 -0.64 -0.91
N LEU A 146 -4.49 0.57 -1.44
CA LEU A 146 -4.70 0.81 -2.87
C LEU A 146 -3.49 0.37 -3.70
N ILE A 147 -2.27 0.68 -3.25
CA ILE A 147 -1.02 0.26 -3.91
C ILE A 147 -0.96 -1.27 -4.00
N GLY A 148 -1.25 -1.98 -2.90
CA GLY A 148 -1.28 -3.45 -2.90
C GLY A 148 -2.32 -4.02 -3.85
N TYR A 149 -3.52 -3.45 -3.89
CA TYR A 149 -4.57 -3.86 -4.82
C TYR A 149 -4.14 -3.67 -6.28
N LEU A 150 -3.73 -2.45 -6.64
CA LEU A 150 -3.41 -2.08 -8.01
C LEU A 150 -2.18 -2.83 -8.51
N ALA A 151 -1.14 -3.00 -7.69
CA ALA A 151 0.00 -3.82 -8.04
C ALA A 151 -0.43 -5.25 -8.39
N GLY A 152 -1.28 -5.88 -7.58
CA GLY A 152 -1.82 -7.20 -7.89
C GLY A 152 -2.61 -7.21 -9.19
N VAL A 153 -3.46 -6.20 -9.44
CA VAL A 153 -4.22 -6.10 -10.69
C VAL A 153 -3.29 -5.95 -11.90
N PHE A 154 -2.29 -5.07 -11.82
CA PHE A 154 -1.30 -4.86 -12.88
C PHE A 154 -0.53 -6.13 -13.19
N ILE A 155 -0.13 -6.88 -12.16
CA ILE A 155 0.63 -8.11 -12.30
C ILE A 155 -0.23 -9.24 -12.88
N HIS A 156 -1.41 -9.52 -12.31
CA HIS A 156 -2.20 -10.70 -12.67
C HIS A 156 -3.13 -10.50 -13.86
N ARG A 157 -3.65 -9.28 -14.06
CA ARG A 157 -4.58 -8.98 -15.16
C ARG A 157 -3.87 -8.40 -16.38
N PHE A 158 -2.82 -7.60 -16.17
CA PHE A 158 -2.10 -6.92 -17.24
C PHE A 158 -0.68 -7.45 -17.47
N ASN A 159 -0.28 -8.49 -16.73
CA ASN A 159 1.02 -9.14 -16.88
C ASN A 159 2.20 -8.15 -16.73
N ALA A 160 2.13 -7.24 -15.74
CA ALA A 160 3.12 -6.17 -15.55
C ALA A 160 4.56 -6.68 -15.38
N LEU A 161 4.75 -7.88 -14.80
CA LEU A 161 6.08 -8.49 -14.60
C LEU A 161 6.63 -9.24 -15.82
N SER A 162 6.05 -9.08 -17.01
CA SER A 162 6.51 -9.81 -18.20
C SER A 162 7.80 -9.26 -18.83
N SER A 163 8.11 -7.97 -18.64
CA SER A 163 9.35 -7.36 -19.12
C SER A 163 9.71 -6.13 -18.28
N ILE A 164 11.00 -5.76 -18.26
CA ILE A 164 11.45 -4.59 -17.49
C ILE A 164 10.76 -3.29 -17.92
N ILE A 165 10.44 -3.15 -19.22
CA ILE A 165 9.73 -1.98 -19.75
C ILE A 165 8.32 -1.88 -19.16
N ARG A 166 7.61 -3.01 -19.06
CA ARG A 166 6.28 -3.05 -18.43
C ARG A 166 6.36 -2.81 -16.93
N VAL A 167 7.36 -3.35 -16.25
CA VAL A 167 7.61 -3.12 -14.83
C VAL A 167 7.80 -1.63 -14.56
N VAL A 168 8.64 -0.95 -15.35
CA VAL A 168 8.84 0.50 -15.24
C VAL A 168 7.56 1.27 -15.56
N GLY A 169 6.89 0.96 -16.67
CA GLY A 169 5.66 1.65 -17.07
C GLY A 169 4.53 1.53 -16.04
N PHE A 170 4.27 0.32 -15.53
CA PHE A 170 3.29 0.11 -14.46
C PHE A 170 3.75 0.66 -13.12
N GLY A 171 5.05 0.68 -12.83
CA GLY A 171 5.61 1.34 -11.66
C GLY A 171 5.33 2.84 -11.66
N ILE A 172 5.53 3.51 -12.80
CA ILE A 172 5.19 4.94 -12.96
C ILE A 172 3.71 5.17 -12.71
N VAL A 173 2.82 4.40 -13.36
CA VAL A 173 1.37 4.52 -13.19
C VAL A 173 0.96 4.28 -11.73
N LEU A 174 1.54 3.26 -11.10
CA LEU A 174 1.27 2.93 -9.70
C LEU A 174 1.69 4.07 -8.77
N GLY A 175 2.86 4.66 -9.02
CA GLY A 175 3.36 5.81 -8.26
C GLY A 175 2.56 7.08 -8.48
N LEU A 176 2.12 7.37 -9.71
CA LEU A 176 1.24 8.52 -9.96
C LEU A 176 -0.09 8.39 -9.20
N ILE A 177 -0.72 7.22 -9.24
CA ILE A 177 -1.96 6.98 -8.49
C ILE A 177 -1.70 7.04 -6.97
N GLY A 178 -0.60 6.44 -6.50
CA GLY A 178 -0.17 6.51 -5.10
C GLY A 178 0.00 7.94 -4.62
N GLY A 179 0.78 8.74 -5.36
CA GLY A 179 1.04 10.14 -5.07
C GLY A 179 -0.23 11.00 -5.08
N MET A 180 -1.19 10.74 -5.98
CA MET A 180 -2.48 11.43 -5.98
C MET A 180 -3.30 11.18 -4.70
N VAL A 181 -3.22 9.99 -4.13
CA VAL A 181 -3.92 9.62 -2.89
C VAL A 181 -3.13 10.07 -1.65
N ALA A 182 -1.80 10.06 -1.72
CA ALA A 182 -0.93 10.48 -0.62
C ALA A 182 -0.85 12.01 -0.48
N ALA A 183 -0.87 12.77 -1.58
CA ALA A 183 -0.65 14.22 -1.56
C ALA A 183 -1.67 15.01 -0.70
N PRO A 184 -2.99 14.74 -0.75
CA PRO A 184 -3.94 15.43 0.13
C PRO A 184 -3.68 15.17 1.61
N VAL A 185 -3.28 13.93 1.94
CA VAL A 185 -2.91 13.56 3.31
C VAL A 185 -1.64 14.30 3.72
N ALA A 186 -0.59 14.25 2.91
CA ALA A 186 0.67 14.95 3.18
C ALA A 186 0.47 16.46 3.35
N ALA A 187 -0.39 17.09 2.55
CA ALA A 187 -0.66 18.52 2.64
C ALA A 187 -1.55 18.90 3.84
N PHE A 188 -2.67 18.21 4.03
CA PHE A 188 -3.67 18.62 5.02
C PHE A 188 -3.42 18.09 6.42
N VAL A 189 -2.80 16.92 6.54
CA VAL A 189 -2.49 16.30 7.84
C VAL A 189 -1.11 16.73 8.33
N TYR A 190 -0.14 16.84 7.42
CA TYR A 190 1.27 17.07 7.78
C TYR A 190 1.83 18.42 7.31
N GLY A 191 1.03 19.30 6.70
CA GLY A 191 1.53 20.59 6.21
C GLY A 191 2.65 20.48 5.16
N GLY A 192 2.79 19.33 4.52
CA GLY A 192 3.84 19.05 3.54
C GLY A 192 5.14 18.48 4.11
N THR A 193 5.22 18.19 5.41
CA THR A 193 6.44 17.67 6.08
C THR A 193 6.27 16.23 6.58
N ALA A 194 5.55 15.39 5.84
CA ALA A 194 5.26 14.01 6.23
C ALA A 194 6.50 13.10 6.32
N GLY A 195 7.60 13.45 5.64
CA GLY A 195 8.88 12.74 5.72
C GLY A 195 10.05 13.70 5.61
N VAL A 196 11.24 13.30 6.07
CA VAL A 196 12.43 14.16 6.09
C VAL A 196 12.85 14.56 4.67
N GLY A 197 13.11 13.57 3.81
CA GLY A 197 13.57 13.83 2.44
C GLY A 197 12.50 14.41 1.53
N THR A 198 11.29 13.84 1.58
CA THR A 198 10.15 14.32 0.79
C THR A 198 9.68 15.70 1.25
N GLY A 199 9.64 15.95 2.57
CA GLY A 199 9.34 17.28 3.12
C GLY A 199 10.39 18.33 2.79
N ALA A 200 11.66 17.95 2.62
CA ALA A 200 12.70 18.86 2.13
C ALA A 200 12.42 19.31 0.68
N LEU A 201 11.99 18.39 -0.21
CA LEU A 201 11.57 18.75 -1.57
C LEU A 201 10.34 19.67 -1.55
N VAL A 202 9.36 19.40 -0.69
CA VAL A 202 8.19 20.28 -0.53
C VAL A 202 8.63 21.67 -0.08
N SER A 203 9.51 21.76 0.91
CA SER A 203 10.04 23.04 1.42
C SER A 203 10.78 23.81 0.32
N LEU A 204 11.62 23.14 -0.47
CA LEU A 204 12.29 23.73 -1.63
C LEU A 204 11.28 24.32 -2.63
N PHE A 205 10.25 23.56 -3.01
CA PHE A 205 9.24 24.07 -3.95
C PHE A 205 8.42 25.23 -3.38
N ARG A 206 8.21 25.26 -2.06
CA ARG A 206 7.57 26.39 -1.37
C ARG A 206 8.47 27.64 -1.39
N GLU A 207 9.77 27.48 -1.17
CA GLU A 207 10.75 28.56 -1.27
C GLU A 207 10.84 29.13 -2.69
N MET A 208 10.63 28.29 -3.70
CA MET A 208 10.50 28.71 -5.11
C MET A 208 9.17 29.44 -5.43
N GLY A 209 8.33 29.68 -4.43
CA GLY A 209 7.06 30.41 -4.56
C GLY A 209 5.83 29.51 -4.79
N GLY A 210 5.98 28.19 -4.71
CA GLY A 210 4.87 27.25 -4.83
C GLY A 210 3.89 27.33 -3.67
N SER A 211 2.59 27.20 -3.95
CA SER A 211 1.59 26.95 -2.89
C SER A 211 1.84 25.59 -2.23
N LEU A 212 1.31 25.37 -1.02
CA LEU A 212 1.48 24.10 -0.32
C LEU A 212 1.01 22.90 -1.17
N ILE A 213 -0.18 23.00 -1.74
CA ILE A 213 -0.74 21.92 -2.57
C ILE A 213 0.10 21.71 -3.83
N ALA A 214 0.49 22.78 -4.52
CA ALA A 214 1.34 22.65 -5.71
C ALA A 214 2.69 21.99 -5.37
N SER A 215 3.29 22.36 -4.24
CA SER A 215 4.59 21.85 -3.79
C SER A 215 4.51 20.36 -3.41
N VAL A 216 3.49 19.98 -2.63
CA VAL A 216 3.26 18.59 -2.23
C VAL A 216 2.91 17.73 -3.44
N THR A 217 2.04 18.20 -4.34
CA THR A 217 1.71 17.46 -5.57
C THR A 217 2.92 17.29 -6.48
N THR A 218 3.73 18.34 -6.64
CA THR A 218 4.95 18.25 -7.46
C THR A 218 5.94 17.26 -6.87
N GLN A 219 6.15 17.30 -5.55
CA GLN A 219 6.99 16.32 -4.86
C GLN A 219 6.47 14.90 -5.03
N ALA A 220 5.18 14.66 -4.78
CA ALA A 220 4.57 13.34 -4.92
C ALA A 220 4.71 12.80 -6.35
N PHE A 221 4.52 13.65 -7.36
CA PHE A 221 4.61 13.23 -8.76
C PHE A 221 6.05 13.01 -9.24
N ILE A 222 7.06 13.37 -8.45
CA ILE A 222 8.47 13.05 -8.70
C ILE A 222 8.85 11.80 -7.89
N SER A 223 8.63 11.82 -6.58
CA SER A 223 9.06 10.77 -5.67
C SER A 223 8.29 9.48 -5.85
N ASP A 224 6.95 9.51 -5.87
CA ASP A 224 6.14 8.29 -5.87
C ASP A 224 6.34 7.45 -7.15
N PRO A 225 6.41 8.02 -8.37
CA PRO A 225 6.73 7.23 -9.56
C PRO A 225 8.09 6.56 -9.48
N VAL A 226 9.13 7.28 -9.04
CA VAL A 226 10.48 6.71 -8.90
C VAL A 226 10.47 5.59 -7.85
N ASP A 227 9.83 5.84 -6.71
CA ASP A 227 9.65 4.89 -5.62
C ASP A 227 8.98 3.60 -6.11
N LYS A 228 7.81 3.71 -6.76
CA LYS A 228 7.05 2.55 -7.22
C LYS A 228 7.70 1.82 -8.38
N VAL A 229 8.52 2.49 -9.20
CA VAL A 229 9.39 1.79 -10.16
C VAL A 229 10.39 0.91 -9.43
N ILE A 230 11.10 1.43 -8.42
CA ILE A 230 12.10 0.64 -7.67
C ILE A 230 11.42 -0.55 -6.97
N VAL A 231 10.30 -0.31 -6.28
CA VAL A 231 9.50 -1.35 -5.61
C VAL A 231 9.06 -2.43 -6.61
N MET A 232 8.52 -2.05 -7.76
CA MET A 232 8.09 -2.99 -8.81
C MET A 232 9.27 -3.77 -9.42
N VAL A 233 10.44 -3.14 -9.58
CA VAL A 233 11.66 -3.81 -10.05
C VAL A 233 12.16 -4.83 -9.03
N VAL A 234 12.17 -4.50 -7.74
CA VAL A 234 12.52 -5.45 -6.67
C VAL A 234 11.57 -6.65 -6.68
N ALA A 235 10.27 -6.39 -6.83
CA ALA A 235 9.27 -7.45 -6.95
C ALA A 235 9.49 -8.32 -8.19
N TYR A 236 9.76 -7.72 -9.35
CA TYR A 236 10.09 -8.41 -10.60
C TYR A 236 11.29 -9.35 -10.43
N LEU A 237 12.40 -8.85 -9.90
CA LEU A 237 13.62 -9.63 -9.72
C LEU A 237 13.41 -10.77 -8.72
N THR A 238 12.72 -10.50 -7.61
CA THR A 238 12.42 -11.49 -6.57
C THR A 238 11.55 -12.62 -7.14
N VAL A 239 10.45 -12.29 -7.82
CA VAL A 239 9.56 -13.30 -8.41
C VAL A 239 10.28 -14.12 -9.50
N LYS A 240 11.15 -13.49 -10.29
CA LYS A 240 11.93 -14.17 -11.33
C LYS A 240 13.01 -15.10 -10.76
N ALA A 241 13.57 -14.78 -9.60
CA ALA A 241 14.56 -15.61 -8.92
C ALA A 241 13.95 -16.83 -8.22
N LEU A 242 12.66 -16.80 -7.88
CA LEU A 242 11.99 -17.91 -7.23
C LEU A 242 11.70 -19.07 -8.19
N PRO A 243 11.91 -20.34 -7.77
CA PRO A 243 11.46 -21.50 -8.54
C PRO A 243 9.93 -21.45 -8.75
N GLN A 244 9.47 -21.87 -9.93
CA GLN A 244 8.03 -21.87 -10.26
C GLN A 244 7.18 -22.69 -9.26
N ARG A 245 7.76 -23.74 -8.68
CA ARG A 245 7.12 -24.53 -7.61
C ARG A 245 6.88 -23.70 -6.34
N THR A 246 7.82 -22.82 -5.99
CA THR A 246 7.71 -21.94 -4.83
C THR A 246 6.66 -20.87 -5.06
N VAL A 247 6.66 -20.21 -6.23
CA VAL A 247 5.65 -19.21 -6.61
C VAL A 247 4.24 -19.80 -6.53
N ARG A 248 4.02 -20.99 -7.10
CA ARG A 248 2.71 -21.68 -7.05
C ARG A 248 2.25 -22.03 -5.64
N ALA A 249 3.18 -22.23 -4.70
CA ALA A 249 2.82 -22.58 -3.33
C ALA A 249 2.29 -21.40 -2.50
N PHE A 250 2.43 -20.17 -3.00
CA PHE A 250 1.83 -18.96 -2.42
C PHE A 250 0.48 -18.58 -3.03
N ALA A 251 0.11 -19.22 -4.15
CA ALA A 251 -1.17 -18.97 -4.80
C ALA A 251 -2.33 -19.35 -3.86
N PRO A 252 -3.45 -18.59 -3.87
CA PRO A 252 -4.67 -18.95 -3.16
C PRO A 252 -5.16 -20.36 -3.54
N ARG A 253 -5.90 -21.00 -2.63
CA ARG A 253 -6.38 -22.38 -2.82
C ARG A 253 -7.59 -22.44 -3.77
N THR A 254 -7.49 -23.25 -4.82
CA THR A 254 -8.62 -23.67 -5.66
C THR A 254 -9.52 -24.66 -4.94
N ALA A 255 -10.84 -24.53 -5.15
CA ALA A 255 -11.88 -25.26 -4.43
C ALA A 255 -11.83 -26.80 -4.57
N ASP A 256 -11.15 -27.34 -5.59
CA ASP A 256 -11.10 -28.79 -5.86
C ASP A 256 -10.12 -29.59 -4.95
N ALA A 257 -9.69 -29.01 -3.83
CA ALA A 257 -8.73 -29.62 -2.91
C ALA A 257 -9.30 -29.90 -1.51
N ALA A 258 -10.64 -29.97 -1.37
CA ALA A 258 -11.32 -30.36 -0.14
C ALA A 258 -12.29 -31.52 -0.38
#